data_AF-A0A960SJ63-F1
#
_entry.id   AF-A0A960SJ63-F1
#
_cell.length_a   1.000
_cell.length_b   1.000
_cell.length_c   1.000
_cell.angle_alpha   90.00
_cell.angle_beta   90.00
_cell.angle_gamma   90.00
#
_symmetry.space_group_name_H-M   'P 1'
#
loop_
_entity.id
_entity.type
_entity.pdbx_description
1 polymer ?
#
loop_
_entity_poly.entity_id
_entity_poly.type
_entity_poly.pdbx_seq_one_letter_code
_entity_poly.pdbx_strand_id
1 'polypeptide(L)'
;GTIVRDLAHLTDVMPTVIDLSGADYPTQVGEELIPEPVGLSLVPIFHQGNRTAPEYLFFEHELNCAVRSGDWKAISTYGDYNWELYNIKADRNELQNVAAEHPDIVAHLDRAWRNWALRAKVSPKGRWQDRGYKTPKE
;
A
#
# COMPACT_ATOMS: atom_id res chain seq x y z
N GLY A 1 4.09 23.54 -18.66
CA GLY A 1 3.73 22.34 -17.86
C GLY A 1 4.97 21.80 -17.20
N THR A 2 4.83 21.15 -16.05
CA THR A 2 5.94 20.61 -15.24
C THR A 2 5.71 19.13 -14.98
N ILE A 3 6.78 18.34 -14.88
CA ILE A 3 6.70 16.93 -14.47
C ILE A 3 7.10 16.84 -13.00
N VAL A 4 6.24 16.25 -12.19
CA VAL A 4 6.52 15.88 -10.79
C VAL A 4 6.63 14.36 -10.70
N ARG A 5 7.56 13.85 -9.87
CA ARG A 5 7.82 12.41 -9.71
C ARG A 5 7.45 11.87 -8.33
N ASP A 6 6.90 12.73 -7.48
CA ASP A 6 6.34 12.35 -6.19
C ASP A 6 5.31 11.23 -6.34
N LEU A 7 5.31 10.32 -5.36
CA LEU A 7 4.39 9.19 -5.35
C LEU A 7 2.96 9.67 -5.18
N ALA A 8 2.07 9.13 -6.01
CA ALA A 8 0.62 9.28 -5.91
C ALA A 8 -0.04 7.91 -6.06
N HIS A 9 -1.19 7.75 -5.42
CA HIS A 9 -1.99 6.53 -5.44
C HIS A 9 -3.48 6.86 -5.60
N LEU A 10 -4.29 5.91 -6.08
CA LEU A 10 -5.73 6.14 -6.30
C LEU A 10 -6.44 6.62 -5.03
N THR A 11 -6.02 6.12 -3.87
CA THR A 11 -6.55 6.50 -2.55
C THR A 11 -6.36 7.98 -2.21
N ASP A 12 -5.47 8.69 -2.91
CA ASP A 12 -5.20 10.12 -2.71
C ASP A 12 -6.26 11.01 -3.36
N VAL A 13 -7.09 10.48 -4.26
CA VAL A 13 -8.11 11.28 -4.96
C VAL A 13 -9.14 11.84 -3.97
N MET A 14 -9.68 11.01 -3.08
CA MET A 14 -10.69 11.46 -2.11
C MET A 14 -10.20 12.57 -1.18
N PRO A 15 -9.06 12.44 -0.45
CA PRO A 15 -8.56 13.53 0.39
C PRO A 15 -8.19 14.78 -0.43
N THR A 16 -7.75 14.64 -1.68
CA THR A 16 -7.51 15.79 -2.56
C THR A 16 -8.79 16.55 -2.89
N VAL A 17 -9.90 15.85 -3.18
CA VAL A 17 -11.19 16.48 -3.45
C VAL A 17 -11.76 17.16 -2.21
N ILE A 18 -11.62 16.55 -1.03
CA ILE A 18 -12.04 17.14 0.25
C ILE A 18 -11.27 18.45 0.49
N ASP A 19 -9.95 18.42 0.37
CA ASP A 19 -9.06 19.57 0.56
C ASP A 19 -9.38 20.72 -0.43
N LEU A 20 -9.57 20.42 -1.71
CA LEU A 20 -9.92 21.42 -2.73
C LEU A 20 -11.33 22.01 -2.56
N SER A 21 -12.29 21.20 -2.13
CA SER A 21 -13.69 21.63 -1.99
C SER A 21 -13.96 22.37 -0.69
N GLY A 22 -13.14 22.15 0.35
CA GLY A 22 -13.42 22.60 1.71
C GLY A 22 -14.65 21.93 2.31
N ALA A 23 -15.09 20.80 1.76
CA ALA A 23 -16.25 20.08 2.25
C ALA A 23 -15.94 19.33 3.55
N ASP A 24 -16.91 19.27 4.45
CA ASP A 24 -16.83 18.41 5.63
C ASP A 24 -17.04 16.95 5.22
N TYR A 25 -16.04 16.10 5.45
CA TYR A 25 -16.17 14.66 5.24
C TYR A 25 -16.92 14.04 6.43
N PRO A 26 -18.08 13.37 6.20
CA PRO A 26 -18.89 12.85 7.30
C PRO A 26 -18.19 11.67 7.96
N THR A 27 -18.21 11.63 9.30
CA THR A 27 -17.76 10.47 10.09
C THR A 27 -18.86 9.40 10.23
N GLN A 28 -20.11 9.78 9.96
CA GLN A 28 -21.29 8.92 10.06
C GLN A 28 -22.39 9.36 9.09
N VAL A 29 -23.11 8.40 8.51
CA VAL A 29 -24.34 8.64 7.73
C VAL A 29 -25.42 7.70 8.26
N GLY A 30 -26.45 8.27 8.89
CA GLY A 30 -27.45 7.49 9.63
C GLY A 30 -26.80 6.78 10.82
N GLU A 31 -26.90 5.45 10.87
CA GLU A 31 -26.23 4.63 11.89
C GLU A 31 -24.84 4.13 11.43
N GLU A 32 -24.49 4.28 10.14
CA GLU A 32 -23.28 3.72 9.56
C GLU A 32 -22.08 4.67 9.72
N LEU A 33 -20.99 4.17 10.31
CA LEU A 33 -19.72 4.88 10.39
C LEU A 33 -19.02 4.88 9.04
N ILE A 34 -18.57 6.05 8.62
CA ILE A 34 -17.83 6.21 7.37
C ILE A 34 -16.33 6.09 7.65
N PRO A 35 -15.59 5.24 6.91
CA PRO A 35 -14.15 5.15 7.07
C PRO A 35 -13.45 6.44 6.66
N GLU A 36 -12.48 6.87 7.46
CA GLU A 36 -11.59 7.98 7.08
C GLU A 36 -10.85 7.68 5.77
N PRO A 37 -10.64 8.69 4.89
CA PRO A 37 -9.81 8.54 3.72
C PRO A 37 -8.39 8.12 4.10
N VAL A 38 -7.86 7.08 3.45
CA VAL A 38 -6.56 6.49 3.80
C VAL A 38 -5.37 7.08 3.02
N GLY A 39 -5.63 7.86 1.97
CA GLY A 39 -4.60 8.53 1.17
C GLY A 39 -4.18 9.88 1.74
N LEU A 40 -3.30 10.56 1.01
CA LEU A 40 -2.84 11.92 1.32
C LEU A 40 -3.26 12.87 0.20
N SER A 41 -3.63 14.11 0.53
CA SER A 41 -3.96 15.12 -0.48
C SER A 41 -2.78 15.37 -1.45
N LEU A 42 -3.10 15.60 -2.72
CA LEU A 42 -2.16 15.99 -3.78
C LEU A 42 -2.07 17.50 -3.95
N VAL A 43 -2.89 18.30 -3.25
CA VAL A 43 -2.89 19.77 -3.31
C VAL A 43 -1.49 20.38 -3.13
N PRO A 44 -0.64 19.92 -2.19
CA PRO A 44 0.71 20.44 -2.07
C PRO A 44 1.55 20.25 -3.35
N ILE A 45 1.37 19.14 -4.08
CA ILE A 45 2.07 18.92 -5.36
C ILE A 45 1.65 19.97 -6.39
N PHE A 46 0.36 20.32 -6.46
CA PHE A 46 -0.14 21.28 -7.44
C PHE A 46 0.38 22.71 -7.19
N HIS A 47 0.60 23.09 -5.93
CA HIS A 47 1.07 24.43 -5.55
C HIS A 47 2.59 24.55 -5.39
N GLN A 48 3.23 23.53 -4.82
CA GLN A 48 4.62 23.57 -4.36
C GLN A 48 5.53 22.67 -5.22
N GLY A 49 4.95 21.80 -6.06
CA GLY A 49 5.70 20.86 -6.90
C GLY A 49 6.23 19.63 -6.16
N ASN A 50 5.92 19.47 -4.87
CA ASN A 50 6.24 18.29 -4.07
C ASN A 50 5.24 18.10 -2.92
N ARG A 51 5.33 16.94 -2.25
CA ARG A 51 4.71 16.68 -0.95
C ARG A 51 5.55 15.71 -0.13
N THR A 52 5.23 15.59 1.16
CA THR A 52 5.71 14.44 1.93
C THR A 52 5.11 13.16 1.36
N ALA A 53 5.96 12.25 0.88
CA ALA A 53 5.52 10.97 0.35
C ALA A 53 4.88 10.11 1.45
N PRO A 54 3.87 9.27 1.12
CA PRO A 54 3.36 8.29 2.08
C PRO A 54 4.48 7.33 2.49
N GLU A 55 4.53 6.97 3.77
CA GLU A 55 5.52 6.03 4.30
C GLU A 55 5.40 4.64 3.64
N TYR A 56 4.16 4.22 3.37
CA TYR A 56 3.84 2.97 2.70
C TYR A 56 2.78 3.14 1.62
N LEU A 57 2.91 2.35 0.56
CA LEU A 57 1.81 1.99 -0.33
C LEU A 57 1.57 0.49 -0.19
N PHE A 58 0.33 0.10 0.06
CA PHE A 58 -0.07 -1.29 0.26
C PHE A 58 -0.97 -1.76 -0.86
N PHE A 59 -0.81 -3.02 -1.25
CA PHE A 59 -1.57 -3.65 -2.31
C PHE A 59 -1.99 -5.05 -1.86
N GLU A 60 -3.21 -5.40 -2.22
CA GLU A 60 -3.68 -6.78 -2.22
C GLU A 60 -4.53 -6.97 -3.48
N HIS A 61 -4.27 -8.05 -4.21
CA HIS A 61 -5.04 -8.42 -5.38
C HIS A 61 -5.00 -9.93 -5.58
N GLU A 62 -6.12 -10.60 -5.30
CA GLU A 62 -6.30 -12.03 -5.52
C GLU A 62 -5.17 -12.88 -4.90
N LEU A 63 -4.91 -12.70 -3.60
CA LEU A 63 -3.83 -13.37 -2.84
C LEU A 63 -2.41 -12.87 -3.15
N ASN A 64 -2.22 -12.03 -4.16
CA ASN A 64 -0.95 -11.35 -4.36
C ASN A 64 -0.92 -10.12 -3.45
N CYS A 65 0.21 -9.91 -2.80
CA CYS A 65 0.44 -8.81 -1.89
C CYS A 65 1.66 -8.01 -2.29
N ALA A 66 1.60 -6.70 -2.09
CA ALA A 66 2.77 -5.87 -2.19
C ALA A 66 2.76 -4.75 -1.15
N VAL A 67 3.95 -4.35 -0.73
CA VAL A 67 4.17 -3.15 0.08
C VAL A 67 5.36 -2.41 -0.48
N ARG A 68 5.22 -1.09 -0.63
CA ARG A 68 6.31 -0.20 -1.01
C ARG A 68 6.57 0.81 0.09
N SER A 69 7.82 0.95 0.50
CA SER A 69 8.28 2.03 1.38
C SER A 69 9.51 2.69 0.77
N GLY A 70 9.38 3.97 0.42
CA GLY A 70 10.41 4.70 -0.33
C GLY A 70 10.82 3.98 -1.62
N ASP A 71 12.10 3.60 -1.69
CA ASP A 71 12.70 2.92 -2.84
C ASP A 71 12.50 1.39 -2.81
N TRP A 72 12.08 0.81 -1.67
CA TRP A 72 11.91 -0.63 -1.52
C TRP A 72 10.48 -1.06 -1.80
N LYS A 73 10.33 -2.13 -2.58
CA LYS A 73 9.04 -2.79 -2.80
C LYS A 73 9.18 -4.28 -2.60
N ALA A 74 8.37 -4.84 -1.71
CA ALA A 74 8.26 -6.27 -1.50
C ALA A 74 6.97 -6.79 -2.16
N ILE A 75 7.05 -7.96 -2.79
CA ILE A 75 5.92 -8.64 -3.46
C ILE A 75 5.89 -10.10 -3.01
N SER A 76 4.71 -10.65 -2.74
CA SER A 76 4.50 -12.10 -2.62
C SER A 76 3.27 -12.49 -3.42
N THR A 77 3.33 -13.69 -4.00
CA THR A 77 2.27 -14.25 -4.84
C THR A 77 1.57 -15.40 -4.13
N TYR A 78 0.32 -15.66 -4.49
CA TYR A 78 -0.45 -16.80 -3.98
C TYR A 78 -0.62 -16.90 -2.45
N GLY A 79 -0.40 -15.80 -1.72
CA GLY A 79 -0.61 -15.73 -0.27
C GLY A 79 0.32 -16.63 0.56
N ASP A 80 1.46 -17.05 0.00
CA ASP A 80 2.45 -17.87 0.71
C ASP A 80 3.40 -17.03 1.57
N TYR A 81 3.42 -15.71 1.36
CA TYR A 81 4.30 -14.75 2.04
C TYR A 81 5.80 -15.02 1.82
N ASN A 82 6.17 -15.72 0.75
CA ASN A 82 7.53 -15.77 0.24
C ASN A 82 7.81 -14.47 -0.50
N TRP A 83 8.37 -13.50 0.22
CA TRP A 83 8.61 -12.16 -0.31
C TRP A 83 9.81 -12.12 -1.25
N GLU A 84 9.59 -11.58 -2.43
CA GLU A 84 10.61 -10.99 -3.29
C GLU A 84 10.77 -9.52 -2.92
N LEU A 85 11.99 -8.99 -3.03
CA LEU A 85 12.30 -7.61 -2.68
C LEU A 85 13.05 -6.93 -3.82
N TYR A 86 12.62 -5.71 -4.15
CA TYR A 86 13.16 -4.91 -5.25
C TYR A 86 13.47 -3.49 -4.79
N ASN A 87 14.57 -2.93 -5.29
CA ASN A 87 14.86 -1.51 -5.18
C ASN A 87 14.35 -0.79 -6.44
N ILE A 88 13.18 -0.16 -6.35
CA ILE A 88 12.47 0.47 -7.48
C ILE A 88 13.23 1.67 -8.08
N LYS A 89 14.15 2.27 -7.33
CA LYS A 89 14.99 3.36 -7.83
C LYS A 89 16.10 2.85 -8.75
N ALA A 90 16.72 1.72 -8.41
CA ALA A 90 17.77 1.09 -9.22
C ALA A 90 17.20 0.14 -10.28
N ASP A 91 16.08 -0.51 -9.98
CA ASP A 91 15.44 -1.54 -10.79
C ASP A 91 13.91 -1.30 -10.84
N ARG A 92 13.52 -0.37 -11.71
CA ARG A 92 12.10 0.00 -11.88
C ARG A 92 11.24 -1.12 -12.47
N ASN A 93 11.86 -2.13 -13.08
CA ASN A 93 11.17 -3.23 -13.76
C ASN A 93 11.08 -4.50 -12.89
N GLU A 94 11.61 -4.48 -11.66
CA GLU A 94 11.49 -5.58 -10.70
C GLU A 94 12.08 -6.88 -11.26
N LEU A 95 13.29 -6.80 -11.80
CA LEU A 95 14.00 -7.91 -12.44
C LEU A 95 14.98 -8.63 -11.51
N GLN A 96 15.50 -7.93 -10.49
CA GLN A 96 16.53 -8.44 -9.58
C GLN A 96 15.97 -8.56 -8.17
N ASN A 97 15.58 -9.77 -7.80
CA ASN A 97 15.13 -10.07 -6.44
C ASN A 97 16.33 -10.11 -5.48
N VAL A 98 16.38 -9.17 -4.53
CA VAL A 98 17.45 -9.01 -3.54
C VAL A 98 17.01 -9.37 -2.11
N ALA A 99 15.92 -10.14 -1.97
CA ALA A 99 15.35 -10.48 -0.65
C ALA A 99 16.34 -11.22 0.27
N ALA A 100 17.16 -12.13 -0.28
CA ALA A 100 18.14 -12.89 0.50
C ALA A 100 19.29 -12.01 1.03
N GLU A 101 19.57 -10.89 0.36
CA GLU A 101 20.63 -9.94 0.73
C GLU A 101 20.15 -8.92 1.78
N HIS A 102 18.84 -8.71 1.88
CA HIS A 102 18.21 -7.71 2.76
C HIS A 102 17.06 -8.30 3.62
N PRO A 103 17.32 -9.34 4.43
CA PRO A 103 16.27 -10.03 5.19
C PRO A 103 15.61 -9.14 6.26
N ASP A 104 16.32 -8.13 6.76
CA ASP A 104 15.82 -7.13 7.71
C ASP A 104 14.74 -6.23 7.08
N ILE A 105 14.96 -5.81 5.82
CA ILE A 105 13.99 -5.00 5.05
C ILE A 105 12.74 -5.85 4.76
N VAL A 106 12.94 -7.11 4.35
CA VAL A 106 11.83 -8.04 4.13
C VAL A 106 10.98 -8.20 5.40
N ALA A 107 11.61 -8.45 6.54
CA ALA A 107 10.90 -8.62 7.81
C ALA A 107 10.16 -7.35 8.26
N HIS A 108 10.73 -6.17 8.01
CA HIS A 108 10.08 -4.90 8.30
C HIS A 108 8.83 -4.69 7.41
N LEU A 109 8.96 -4.93 6.11
CA LEU A 109 7.88 -4.75 5.14
C LEU A 109 6.77 -5.80 5.31
N ASP A 110 7.11 -7.06 5.58
CA ASP A 110 6.13 -8.12 5.88
C ASP A 110 5.24 -7.72 7.07
N ARG A 111 5.85 -7.26 8.17
CA ARG A 111 5.11 -6.80 9.35
C ARG A 111 4.23 -5.58 9.03
N ALA A 112 4.73 -4.61 8.28
CA ALA A 112 3.94 -3.45 7.87
C ALA A 112 2.72 -3.87 7.03
N TRP A 113 2.91 -4.77 6.06
CA TRP A 113 1.84 -5.27 5.22
C TRP A 113 0.80 -6.05 6.04
N ARG A 114 1.22 -6.96 6.93
CA ARG A 114 0.30 -7.75 7.78
C ARG A 114 -0.57 -6.86 8.67
N ASN A 115 0.04 -5.84 9.29
CA ASN A 115 -0.69 -4.88 10.12
C ASN A 115 -1.73 -4.11 9.29
N TRP A 116 -1.35 -3.65 8.10
CA TRP A 116 -2.29 -3.02 7.17
C TRP A 116 -3.38 -3.99 6.74
N ALA A 117 -3.05 -5.23 6.40
CA ALA A 117 -3.98 -6.22 5.86
C ALA A 117 -5.11 -6.57 6.84
N LEU A 118 -4.78 -6.65 8.14
CA LEU A 118 -5.75 -6.82 9.23
C LEU A 118 -6.66 -5.59 9.35
N ARG A 119 -6.08 -4.39 9.38
CA ARG A 119 -6.83 -3.13 9.49
C ARG A 119 -7.76 -2.90 8.29
N ALA A 120 -7.29 -3.21 7.09
CA ALA A 120 -8.02 -3.08 5.84
C ALA A 120 -9.00 -4.24 5.57
N LYS A 121 -9.05 -5.25 6.45
CA LYS A 121 -9.91 -6.44 6.34
C LYS A 121 -9.72 -7.21 5.02
N VAL A 122 -8.52 -7.16 4.46
CA VAL A 122 -8.14 -7.99 3.29
C VAL A 122 -7.56 -9.34 3.72
N SER A 123 -7.25 -9.51 5.01
CA SER A 123 -6.81 -10.77 5.62
C SER A 123 -7.43 -10.93 7.02
N PRO A 124 -7.80 -12.15 7.49
CA PRO A 124 -7.70 -13.44 6.79
C PRO A 124 -8.74 -13.59 5.66
N LYS A 125 -8.37 -14.34 4.61
CA LYS A 125 -9.15 -14.49 3.36
C LYS A 125 -10.25 -15.56 3.42
N GLY A 126 -10.81 -15.88 4.59
CA GLY A 126 -11.95 -16.82 4.76
C GLY A 126 -11.96 -18.00 3.77
N ARG A 127 -13.09 -18.21 3.06
CA ARG A 127 -13.32 -19.31 2.09
C ARG A 127 -12.36 -19.39 0.89
N TRP A 128 -11.47 -18.42 0.68
CA TRP A 128 -10.45 -18.51 -0.37
C TRP A 128 -9.23 -19.35 0.06
N GLN A 129 -8.98 -19.47 1.37
CA GLN A 129 -7.94 -20.36 1.91
C GLN A 129 -8.34 -21.84 1.75
N ASP A 130 -9.64 -22.15 1.79
CA ASP A 130 -10.19 -23.51 1.65
C ASP A 130 -10.02 -24.12 0.25
N ARG A 131 -9.63 -23.34 -0.77
CA ARG A 131 -9.37 -23.81 -2.14
C ARG A 131 -7.98 -24.41 -2.35
N GLY A 132 -7.25 -24.71 -1.27
CA GLY A 132 -5.96 -25.42 -1.32
C GLY A 132 -4.72 -24.52 -1.38
N TYR A 133 -4.87 -23.21 -1.18
CA TYR A 133 -3.73 -22.31 -0.97
C TYR A 133 -3.22 -22.50 0.47
N LYS A 134 -2.11 -23.21 0.61
CA LYS A 134 -1.52 -23.56 1.92
C LYS A 134 -1.15 -22.28 2.67
N THR A 135 -1.79 -22.04 3.82
CA THR A 135 -1.32 -21.06 4.80
C THR A 135 0.03 -21.52 5.37
N PRO A 136 1.02 -20.64 5.55
CA PRO A 136 2.23 -20.98 6.32
C PRO A 136 1.83 -21.31 7.75
N LYS A 137 2.45 -22.36 8.30
CA LYS A 137 2.33 -22.70 9.71
C LYS A 137 2.91 -21.56 10.56
N GLU A 138 2.20 -21.23 11.63
CA GLU A 138 2.65 -20.35 12.72
C GLU A 138 4.03 -20.74 13.26
#